data_AF-G9PPV5-F1
#
_entry.id   AF-G9PPV5-F1
#
_cell.length_a   1.000
_cell.length_b   1.000
_cell.length_c   1.000
_cell.angle_alpha   90.00
_cell.angle_beta   90.00
_cell.angle_gamma   90.00
#
_symmetry.space_group_name_H-M   'P 1'
#
loop_
_entity.id
_entity.type
_entity.pdbx_description
1 polymer ?
#
loop_
_entity_poly.entity_id
_entity_poly.type
_entity_poly.pdbx_seq_one_letter_code
_entity_poly.pdbx_strand_id
1 'polypeptide(L)'
;ELIGAPGLDDVADLLVADLAGRAVVAHNARFDVGFLTQALGTRGLLDRGARVPRVCTMEWARYFMTTPSRRLTTCCEVAGVEIGRHHNALDDALAAAGLLRHYLSVGAQRGEEQVAWVRALIEARRFTGWHWDARRAQTGAERLTARTTPGTERARPEPESSGSRQ
;
A
#
# COMPACT_ATOMS: atom_id res chain seq x y z
N GLU A 1 -15.28 -14.86 -2.82
CA GLU A 1 -14.65 -14.59 -4.14
C GLU A 1 -15.33 -13.41 -4.79
N LEU A 2 -14.63 -12.71 -5.69
CA LEU A 2 -15.19 -11.63 -6.50
C LEU A 2 -15.47 -12.18 -7.90
N ILE A 3 -16.71 -12.04 -8.39
CA ILE A 3 -17.11 -12.59 -9.69
C ILE A 3 -16.32 -11.90 -10.80
N GLY A 4 -15.70 -12.70 -11.68
CA GLY A 4 -14.98 -12.19 -12.86
C GLY A 4 -13.61 -11.58 -12.59
N ALA A 5 -13.07 -11.72 -11.37
CA ALA A 5 -11.70 -11.32 -11.05
C ALA A 5 -10.83 -12.55 -10.75
N PRO A 6 -9.52 -12.51 -11.07
CA PRO A 6 -8.60 -13.57 -10.68
C PRO A 6 -8.56 -13.73 -9.15
N GLY A 7 -8.41 -14.98 -8.70
CA GLY A 7 -8.15 -15.26 -7.29
C GLY A 7 -6.75 -14.80 -6.91
N LEU A 8 -6.48 -14.67 -5.62
CA LEU A 8 -5.13 -14.31 -5.16
C LEU A 8 -4.08 -15.32 -5.64
N ASP A 9 -4.41 -16.62 -5.68
CA ASP A 9 -3.47 -17.66 -6.11
C ASP A 9 -3.06 -17.54 -7.58
N ASP A 10 -3.89 -16.87 -8.39
CA ASP A 10 -3.61 -16.61 -9.80
C ASP A 10 -2.59 -15.48 -10.00
N VAL A 11 -2.42 -14.61 -9.00
CA VAL A 11 -1.62 -13.36 -9.10
C VAL A 11 -0.59 -13.20 -7.99
N ALA A 12 -0.52 -14.12 -7.02
CA ALA A 12 0.35 -13.99 -5.86
C ALA A 12 1.84 -14.00 -6.22
N ASP A 13 2.25 -14.88 -7.15
CA ASP A 13 3.63 -14.91 -7.66
C ASP A 13 4.01 -13.60 -8.37
N LEU A 14 3.07 -13.00 -9.11
CA LEU A 14 3.27 -11.70 -9.75
C LEU A 14 3.46 -10.60 -8.69
N LEU A 15 2.58 -10.57 -7.68
CA LEU A 15 2.67 -9.58 -6.60
C LEU A 15 4.02 -9.66 -5.90
N VAL A 16 4.51 -10.86 -5.62
CA VAL A 16 5.81 -11.06 -4.96
C VAL A 16 6.96 -10.63 -5.88
N ALA A 17 6.90 -10.98 -7.16
CA ALA A 17 7.89 -10.55 -8.15
C ALA A 17 7.98 -9.01 -8.25
N ASP A 18 6.84 -8.31 -8.21
CA ASP A 18 6.79 -6.85 -8.25
C ASP A 18 7.34 -6.21 -6.97
N LEU A 19 7.15 -6.85 -5.81
CA LEU A 19 7.66 -6.41 -4.51
C LEU A 19 9.16 -6.69 -4.32
N ALA A 20 9.73 -7.63 -5.06
CA ALA A 20 11.12 -8.04 -4.90
C ALA A 20 12.09 -6.87 -5.12
N GLY A 21 12.99 -6.67 -4.14
CA GLY A 21 13.97 -5.58 -4.19
C GLY A 21 13.39 -4.17 -3.96
N ARG A 22 12.12 -4.05 -3.54
CA ARG A 22 11.42 -2.77 -3.30
C ARG A 22 10.91 -2.66 -1.87
N ALA A 23 10.79 -1.42 -1.37
CA ALA A 23 10.12 -1.14 -0.11
C ALA A 23 8.63 -0.83 -0.37
N VAL A 24 7.73 -1.48 0.37
CA VAL A 24 6.29 -1.20 0.30
C VAL A 24 6.01 0.17 0.88
N VAL A 25 5.41 1.06 0.09
CA VAL A 25 5.00 2.38 0.56
C VAL A 25 3.50 2.35 0.82
N ALA A 26 3.08 2.73 2.03
CA ALA A 26 1.66 2.84 2.37
C ALA A 26 1.43 3.85 3.49
N HIS A 27 0.20 4.33 3.61
CA HIS A 27 -0.23 5.16 4.73
C HIS A 27 -0.77 4.24 5.83
N ASN A 28 -0.13 4.22 7.00
CA ASN A 28 -0.31 3.18 8.02
C ASN A 28 0.15 1.79 7.55
N ALA A 29 1.36 1.72 6.98
CA ALA A 29 1.90 0.53 6.32
C ALA A 29 1.92 -0.77 7.16
N ARG A 30 1.82 -0.69 8.50
CA ARG A 30 1.65 -1.87 9.36
C ARG A 30 0.40 -2.67 8.98
N PHE A 31 -0.68 -1.99 8.60
CA PHE A 31 -1.94 -2.61 8.21
C PHE A 31 -1.76 -3.43 6.94
N ASP A 32 -1.33 -2.81 5.84
CA ASP A 32 -1.14 -3.45 4.53
C ASP A 32 -0.11 -4.59 4.60
N VAL A 33 1.02 -4.37 5.27
CA VAL A 33 2.06 -5.39 5.44
C VAL A 33 1.56 -6.56 6.27
N GLY A 34 0.65 -6.33 7.22
CA GLY A 34 -0.02 -7.40 7.97
C GLY A 34 -0.82 -8.32 7.06
N PHE A 35 -1.61 -7.75 6.14
CA PHE A 35 -2.35 -8.52 5.13
C PHE A 35 -1.41 -9.27 4.18
N LEU A 36 -0.37 -8.60 3.67
CA LEU A 36 0.63 -9.24 2.80
C LEU A 36 1.32 -10.41 3.51
N THR A 37 1.71 -10.21 4.77
CA THR A 37 2.39 -11.24 5.56
C THR A 37 1.51 -12.48 5.72
N GLN A 38 0.25 -12.29 6.07
CA GLN A 38 -0.69 -13.40 6.24
C GLN A 38 -0.97 -14.10 4.90
N ALA A 39 -1.28 -13.31 3.86
CA ALA A 39 -1.71 -13.83 2.59
C ALA A 39 -0.59 -14.58 1.85
N LEU A 40 0.63 -14.04 1.85
CA LEU A 40 1.78 -14.62 1.15
C LEU A 40 2.50 -15.68 2.01
N GLY A 41 2.56 -15.49 3.33
CA GLY A 41 3.20 -16.46 4.24
C GLY A 41 2.47 -17.80 4.29
N THR A 42 1.12 -17.79 4.25
CA THR A 42 0.32 -19.03 4.18
C THR A 42 0.49 -19.79 2.86
N ARG A 43 1.02 -19.13 1.82
CA ARG A 43 1.29 -19.70 0.49
C ARG A 43 2.75 -20.13 0.29
N GLY A 44 3.60 -19.95 1.30
CA GLY A 44 5.04 -20.20 1.18
C GLY A 44 5.78 -19.19 0.28
N LEU A 45 5.14 -18.06 -0.05
CA LEU A 45 5.72 -17.01 -0.90
C LEU A 45 6.48 -15.94 -0.09
N LEU A 46 6.41 -16.03 1.24
CA LEU A 46 7.13 -15.19 2.19
C LEU A 46 7.67 -16.06 3.33
N ASP A 47 8.95 -15.89 3.64
CA ASP A 47 9.60 -16.56 4.76
C ASP A 47 8.88 -16.31 6.10
N ARG A 48 8.79 -17.36 6.93
CA ARG A 48 8.18 -17.25 8.25
C ARG A 48 8.93 -16.25 9.12
N GLY A 49 8.20 -15.28 9.67
CA GLY A 49 8.77 -14.23 10.53
C GLY A 49 9.53 -13.14 9.77
N ALA A 50 9.54 -13.17 8.42
CA ALA A 50 10.19 -12.15 7.62
C ALA A 50 9.55 -10.77 7.85
N ARG A 51 10.41 -9.75 7.91
CA ARG A 51 9.99 -8.35 8.06
C ARG A 51 10.01 -7.68 6.70
N VAL A 52 8.82 -7.54 6.09
CA VAL A 52 8.68 -6.87 4.79
C VAL A 52 9.18 -5.42 4.89
N PRO A 53 10.19 -5.02 4.09
CA PRO A 53 10.69 -3.65 4.05
C PRO A 53 9.60 -2.69 3.61
N ARG A 54 9.43 -1.59 4.35
CA ARG A 54 8.32 -0.65 4.13
C ARG A 54 8.68 0.80 4.47
N VAL A 55 7.93 1.72 3.91
CA VAL A 55 7.93 3.15 4.25
C VAL A 55 6.50 3.55 4.60
N CYS A 56 6.31 4.07 5.82
CA CYS A 56 5.00 4.49 6.29
C CYS A 56 4.85 6.01 6.19
N THR A 57 4.01 6.49 5.27
CA THR A 57 3.82 7.93 5.08
C THR A 57 3.14 8.61 6.27
N MET A 58 2.41 7.84 7.08
CA MET A 58 1.79 8.30 8.32
C MET A 58 2.83 8.61 9.42
N GLU A 59 3.86 7.77 9.53
CA GLU A 59 4.95 7.95 10.51
C GLU A 59 5.75 9.22 10.21
N TRP A 60 6.03 9.46 8.92
CA TRP A 60 6.81 10.60 8.44
C TRP A 60 6.04 11.92 8.30
N ALA A 61 4.70 11.91 8.39
CA ALA A 61 3.88 13.09 8.11
C ALA A 61 4.32 14.35 8.86
N ARG A 62 4.50 14.26 10.18
CA ARG A 62 4.85 15.42 11.01
C ARG A 62 6.30 15.89 10.82
N TYR A 63 7.15 15.07 10.22
CA TYR A 63 8.52 15.48 9.91
C TYR A 63 8.56 16.41 8.69
N PHE A 64 7.75 16.10 7.66
CA PHE A 64 7.74 16.84 6.40
C PHE A 64 6.65 17.89 6.27
N MET A 65 5.61 17.86 7.11
CA MET A 65 4.53 18.85 7.06
C MET A 65 3.90 19.11 8.43
N THR A 66 3.32 20.30 8.59
CA THR A 66 2.45 20.62 9.72
C THR A 66 1.03 20.15 9.41
N THR A 67 0.55 19.11 10.09
CA THR A 67 -0.79 18.54 9.87
C THR A 67 -1.55 18.40 11.18
N PRO A 68 -2.86 18.72 11.22
CA PRO A 68 -3.67 18.61 12.44
C PRO A 68 -3.94 17.15 12.82
N SER A 69 -3.88 16.21 11.86
CA SER A 69 -4.05 14.78 12.11
C SER A 69 -3.09 13.95 11.25
N ARG A 70 -2.97 12.66 11.56
CA ARG A 70 -2.24 11.68 10.73
C ARG A 70 -3.19 10.83 9.88
N ARG A 71 -4.42 11.29 9.63
CA ARG A 71 -5.33 10.60 8.71
C ARG A 71 -4.87 10.85 7.29
N LEU A 72 -5.00 9.85 6.42
CA LEU A 72 -4.61 9.95 5.02
C LEU A 72 -5.24 11.17 4.34
N THR A 73 -6.55 11.36 4.51
CA THR A 73 -7.33 12.45 3.91
C THR A 73 -6.77 13.82 4.30
N THR A 74 -6.57 14.04 5.61
CA THR A 74 -5.99 15.29 6.14
C THR A 74 -4.58 15.53 5.64
N CYS A 75 -3.73 14.50 5.61
CA CYS A 75 -2.37 14.65 5.10
C CYS A 75 -2.38 14.99 3.60
N CYS A 76 -3.28 14.40 2.81
CA CYS A 76 -3.42 14.69 1.40
C CYS A 76 -3.89 16.13 1.15
N GLU A 77 -4.90 16.59 1.89
CA GLU A 77 -5.39 17.98 1.85
C GLU A 77 -4.25 18.97 2.13
N VAL A 78 -3.49 18.75 3.20
CA VAL A 78 -2.36 19.62 3.60
C VAL A 78 -1.24 19.60 2.54
N ALA A 79 -0.96 18.44 1.94
CA ALA A 79 0.09 18.30 0.94
C ALA A 79 -0.32 18.73 -0.48
N GLY A 80 -1.59 19.08 -0.71
CA GLY A 80 -2.14 19.33 -2.04
C GLY A 80 -2.15 18.07 -2.92
N VAL A 81 -2.29 16.89 -2.32
CA VAL A 81 -2.38 15.61 -3.02
C VAL A 81 -3.86 15.30 -3.25
N GLU A 82 -4.24 15.14 -4.52
CA GLU A 82 -5.58 14.65 -4.84
C GLU A 82 -5.76 13.23 -4.32
N ILE A 83 -6.84 13.04 -3.59
CA ILE A 83 -7.31 11.73 -3.17
C ILE A 83 -8.57 11.43 -3.98
N GLY A 84 -8.57 10.28 -4.64
CA GLY A 84 -9.72 9.81 -5.41
C GLY A 84 -10.87 9.42 -4.49
N ARG A 85 -11.51 8.29 -4.76
CA ARG A 85 -12.59 7.77 -3.93
C ARG A 85 -11.99 7.11 -2.69
N HIS A 86 -12.19 7.73 -1.52
CA HIS A 86 -11.75 7.19 -0.23
C HIS A 86 -12.25 5.75 -0.03
N HIS A 87 -11.38 4.89 0.53
CA HIS A 87 -11.60 3.45 0.73
C HIS A 87 -11.50 2.58 -0.52
N ASN A 88 -10.89 3.10 -1.58
CA ASN A 88 -10.42 2.29 -2.69
C ASN A 88 -8.92 2.03 -2.57
N ALA A 89 -8.51 0.76 -2.62
CA ALA A 89 -7.12 0.36 -2.42
C ALA A 89 -6.12 1.01 -3.40
N LEU A 90 -6.51 1.20 -4.67
CA LEU A 90 -5.63 1.86 -5.64
C LEU A 90 -5.53 3.37 -5.35
N ASP A 91 -6.66 4.01 -5.03
CA ASP A 91 -6.69 5.45 -4.77
C ASP A 91 -5.91 5.77 -3.48
N ASP A 92 -6.02 4.91 -2.45
CA ASP A 92 -5.24 5.02 -1.21
C ASP A 92 -3.73 4.78 -1.46
N ALA A 93 -3.36 3.84 -2.34
CA ALA A 93 -1.97 3.60 -2.73
C ALA A 93 -1.39 4.78 -3.53
N LEU A 94 -2.16 5.36 -4.46
CA LEU A 94 -1.78 6.55 -5.22
C LEU A 94 -1.65 7.77 -4.31
N ALA A 95 -2.55 7.93 -3.34
CA ALA A 95 -2.46 8.98 -2.34
C ALA A 95 -1.20 8.84 -1.47
N ALA A 96 -0.87 7.62 -1.01
CA ALA A 96 0.39 7.37 -0.30
C ALA A 96 1.63 7.68 -1.16
N ALA A 97 1.61 7.33 -2.45
CA ALA A 97 2.68 7.70 -3.38
C ALA A 97 2.78 9.23 -3.57
N GLY A 98 1.64 9.93 -3.66
CA GLY A 98 1.58 11.39 -3.71
C GLY A 98 2.19 12.04 -2.47
N LEU A 99 1.87 11.53 -1.28
CA LEU A 99 2.47 11.99 -0.02
C LEU A 99 3.98 11.75 0.01
N LEU A 100 4.45 10.58 -0.44
CA LEU A 100 5.88 10.31 -0.50
C LEU A 100 6.61 11.29 -1.43
N ARG A 101 6.03 11.61 -2.59
CA ARG A 101 6.55 12.63 -3.51
C ARG A 101 6.62 14.02 -2.85
N HIS A 102 5.59 14.39 -2.10
CA HIS A 102 5.59 15.64 -1.33
C HIS A 102 6.75 15.66 -0.32
N TYR A 103 6.96 14.57 0.43
CA TYR A 103 8.06 14.45 1.39
C TYR A 103 9.44 14.56 0.74
N LEU A 104 9.64 13.89 -0.39
CA LEU A 104 10.87 14.01 -1.17
C LEU A 104 11.15 15.46 -1.61
N SER A 105 10.11 16.16 -2.06
CA SER A 105 10.21 17.59 -2.43
C SER A 105 10.60 18.46 -1.24
N VAL A 106 9.95 18.28 -0.09
CA VAL A 106 10.26 19.03 1.14
C VAL A 106 11.68 18.73 1.62
N GLY A 107 12.10 17.46 1.65
CA GLY A 107 13.47 17.09 2.02
C GLY A 107 14.52 17.73 1.11
N ALA A 108 14.28 17.72 -0.20
CA ALA A 108 15.15 18.39 -1.17
C ALA A 108 15.24 19.91 -0.93
N GLN A 109 14.12 20.58 -0.65
CA GLN A 109 14.09 22.01 -0.31
C GLN A 109 14.84 22.34 0.99
N ARG A 110 14.89 21.40 1.94
CA ARG A 110 15.65 21.51 3.19
C ARG A 110 17.13 21.18 3.04
N GLY A 111 17.57 20.71 1.88
CA GLY A 111 18.94 20.24 1.66
C GLY A 111 19.25 18.90 2.33
N GLU A 112 18.24 18.06 2.56
CA GLU A 112 18.45 16.70 3.09
C GLU A 112 19.08 15.82 1.99
N GLU A 113 20.39 15.57 2.09
CA GLU A 113 21.13 14.75 1.11
C GLU A 113 20.66 13.29 1.06
N GLN A 114 20.15 12.77 2.18
CA GLN A 114 19.62 11.41 2.28
C GLN A 114 18.14 11.43 2.65
N VAL A 115 17.37 10.59 1.97
CA VAL A 115 15.96 10.39 2.31
C VAL A 115 15.83 9.74 3.68
N ALA A 116 14.84 10.20 4.46
CA ALA A 116 14.63 9.74 5.83
C ALA A 116 14.43 8.21 5.98
N TRP A 117 14.03 7.53 4.91
CA TRP A 117 13.82 6.08 4.85
C TRP A 117 14.92 5.30 4.10
N VAL A 118 16.14 5.85 3.98
CA VAL A 118 17.26 5.17 3.29
C VAL A 118 17.50 3.75 3.79
N ARG A 119 17.34 3.50 5.10
CA ARG A 119 17.45 2.15 5.68
C ARG A 119 16.45 1.17 5.07
N ALA A 120 15.20 1.58 4.87
CA ALA A 120 14.19 0.72 4.26
C ALA A 120 14.54 0.36 2.80
N LEU A 121 15.22 1.25 2.06
CA LEU A 121 15.68 0.97 0.70
C LEU A 121 16.83 -0.05 0.70
N ILE A 122 17.77 0.07 1.64
CA ILE A 122 18.87 -0.89 1.80
C ILE A 122 18.32 -2.26 2.21
N GLU A 123 17.39 -2.28 3.16
CA GLU A 123 16.70 -3.50 3.59
C GLU A 123 15.94 -4.14 2.42
N ALA A 124 15.19 -3.36 1.65
CA ALA A 124 14.51 -3.83 0.44
C ALA A 124 15.45 -4.52 -0.55
N ARG A 125 16.62 -3.92 -0.82
CA ARG A 125 17.61 -4.50 -1.74
C ARG A 125 18.25 -5.79 -1.23
N ARG A 126 18.34 -5.95 0.09
CA ARG A 126 18.92 -7.14 0.73
C ARG A 126 17.89 -8.19 1.10
N PHE A 127 16.61 -7.89 0.93
CA PHE A 127 15.53 -8.76 1.37
C PHE A 127 15.36 -9.94 0.42
N THR A 128 15.68 -11.14 0.92
CA THR A 128 15.60 -12.41 0.18
C THR A 128 14.44 -13.30 0.64
N GLY A 129 13.53 -12.77 1.46
CA GLY A 129 12.43 -13.56 2.02
C GLY A 129 11.26 -13.79 1.06
N TRP A 130 11.35 -13.29 -0.17
CA TRP A 130 10.35 -13.46 -1.21
C TRP A 130 10.62 -14.72 -2.03
N HIS A 131 9.58 -15.52 -2.26
CA HIS A 131 9.63 -16.70 -3.12
C HIS A 131 8.50 -16.62 -4.14
N TRP A 132 8.81 -16.87 -5.42
CA TRP A 132 7.81 -16.92 -6.47
C TRP A 132 8.26 -17.83 -7.62
N ASP A 133 7.29 -18.36 -8.36
CA ASP A 133 7.50 -19.00 -9.65
C ASP A 133 7.42 -17.94 -10.76
N ALA A 134 8.51 -17.76 -11.50
CA ALA A 134 8.61 -16.75 -12.55
C ALA A 134 7.59 -16.95 -13.70
N ARG A 135 7.25 -18.21 -14.02
CA ARG A 135 6.25 -18.51 -15.06
C ARG A 135 4.85 -18.16 -14.55
N ARG A 136 4.54 -18.47 -13.29
CA ARG A 136 3.26 -18.09 -12.68
C ARG A 136 3.12 -16.58 -12.56
N ALA A 137 4.21 -15.86 -12.24
CA ALA A 137 4.22 -14.40 -12.23
C ALA A 137 3.86 -13.83 -13.63
N GLN A 138 4.48 -14.37 -14.69
CA GLN A 138 4.18 -13.96 -16.06
C GLN A 138 2.72 -14.24 -16.45
N THR A 139 2.22 -15.45 -16.19
CA THR A 139 0.81 -15.81 -16.44
C THR A 139 -0.15 -14.93 -15.64
N GLY A 140 0.21 -14.57 -14.40
CA GLY A 140 -0.59 -13.68 -13.57
C GLY A 140 -0.77 -12.30 -14.20
N ALA A 141 0.27 -11.78 -14.87
CA ALA A 141 0.21 -10.47 -15.52
C ALA A 141 -0.81 -10.44 -16.68
N GLU A 142 -0.92 -11.54 -17.43
CA GLU A 142 -1.87 -11.69 -18.53
C GLU A 142 -3.34 -11.75 -18.06
N ARG A 143 -3.57 -12.04 -16.77
CA ARG A 143 -4.89 -12.06 -16.14
C ARG A 143 -5.32 -10.70 -15.58
N LEU A 144 -4.40 -9.74 -15.52
CA LEU A 144 -4.71 -8.40 -15.02
C LEU A 144 -5.20 -7.51 -16.16
N THR A 145 -6.29 -6.79 -15.89
CA THR A 145 -6.76 -5.72 -16.77
C THR A 145 -6.39 -4.39 -16.16
N ALA A 146 -5.78 -3.51 -16.96
CA ALA A 146 -5.50 -2.14 -16.54
C ALA A 146 -6.82 -1.45 -16.16
N ARG A 147 -6.84 -0.87 -14.96
CA ARG A 147 -8.01 -0.13 -14.50
C ARG A 147 -8.13 1.18 -15.27
N THR A 148 -9.25 1.36 -15.98
CA THR A 148 -9.55 2.55 -16.79
C THR A 148 -10.58 3.48 -16.17
N THR A 149 -11.23 3.07 -15.08
CA THR A 149 -12.29 3.83 -14.39
C THR A 149 -11.95 4.06 -12.92
N PRO A 150 -12.49 5.11 -12.26
CA PRO A 150 -12.42 5.27 -10.81
C PRO A 150 -13.14 4.12 -10.08
N GLY A 151 -12.65 3.72 -8.91
CA GLY A 151 -13.12 2.53 -8.20
C GLY A 151 -14.53 2.70 -7.64
N THR A 152 -15.31 1.63 -7.54
CA THR A 152 -16.66 1.68 -6.96
C THR A 152 -16.62 1.96 -5.46
N GLU A 153 -17.50 2.84 -4.97
CA GLU A 153 -17.65 3.08 -3.53
C GLU A 153 -18.09 1.80 -2.82
N ARG A 154 -17.54 1.55 -1.62
CA ARG A 154 -18.16 0.59 -0.71
C ARG A 154 -19.47 1.21 -0.24
N ALA A 155 -20.60 0.56 -0.52
CA ALA A 155 -21.88 0.95 0.07
C ALA A 155 -21.70 1.02 1.60
N ARG A 156 -22.01 2.19 2.18
CA ARG A 156 -22.04 2.34 3.63
C ARG A 156 -23.12 1.37 4.14
N PRO A 157 -22.85 0.51 5.13
CA PRO A 157 -23.91 -0.28 5.73
C PRO A 157 -25.01 0.69 6.20
N GLU A 158 -26.24 0.41 5.80
CA GLU A 158 -27.42 1.13 6.29
C GLU A 158 -27.38 1.08 7.83
N PRO A 159 -27.61 2.20 8.54
CA PRO A 159 -27.74 2.15 9.98
C PRO A 159 -28.90 1.20 10.30
N GLU A 160 -28.61 0.11 11.03
CA GLU A 160 -29.66 -0.75 11.57
C GLU A 160 -30.64 0.15 12.32
N SER A 161 -31.89 0.23 11.83
CA SER A 161 -32.95 0.89 12.55
C SER A 161 -33.06 0.22 13.90
N SER A 162 -32.69 0.92 14.96
CA SER A 162 -32.92 0.49 16.33
C SER A 162 -34.43 0.29 16.50
N GLY A 163 -34.87 -0.96 16.40
CA GLY A 163 -36.23 -1.35 16.69
C GLY A 163 -36.54 -0.94 18.11
N SER A 164 -37.45 0.02 18.27
CA SER A 164 -38.09 0.33 19.54
C SER A 164 -38.70 -0.96 20.09
N ARG A 165 -38.12 -1.50 21.16
CA ARG A 165 -38.81 -2.48 22.00
C ARG A 165 -39.85 -1.69 22.81
N GLN A 166 -41.13 -1.92 22.49
CA GLN A 166 -42.22 -1.74 23.46
C GLN A 166 -42.30 -3.01 24.30
#